data_AF-A0A6N7PN46-F1
#
_entry.id   AF-A0A6N7PN46-F1
#
_cell.length_a   1.000
_cell.length_b   1.000
_cell.length_c   1.000
_cell.angle_alpha   90.00
_cell.angle_beta   90.00
_cell.angle_gamma   90.00
#
_symmetry.space_group_name_H-M   'P 1'
#
loop_
_entity.id
_entity.type
_entity.pdbx_description
1 polymer ?
#
loop_
_entity_poly.entity_id
_entity_poly.type
_entity_poly.pdbx_seq_one_letter_code
_entity_poly.pdbx_strand_id
1 'polypeptide(L)'
;MGFPCAGTPEDPSSGSGSADNKQVSSPDEGSAVKPCPCDPSKTMSPEMQAAIAAVNQKLDTAIENNQRNLDSKIATYEKKGWSTENDPNLENLKRHGEELKKRKQELNDKINECACHGDGLMNLANVVYNEANSHSMNAKTAVAYAYMNRTGGTPRPPKNSAEISHYKSLGTRAESLNDGTAGLFARNLTDSIEAACRRLRDKDPKANDPTNGSTHWVSPDALPKASGGCGANYFAKDGRCFPTWTDPRWEEDVTETLAEGVPRGEFVFYNNVRYTP
;
A
#
# COMPACT_ATOMS: atom_id res chain seq x y z
N MET A 1 47.22 -20.84 -23.39
CA MET A 1 47.14 -21.34 -24.79
C MET A 1 45.84 -22.13 -24.90
N GLY A 2 44.88 -21.90 -25.78
CA GLY A 2 44.61 -20.87 -26.77
C GLY A 2 43.11 -20.94 -27.11
N PHE A 3 42.57 -19.83 -27.62
CA PHE A 3 41.24 -19.72 -28.24
C PHE A 3 41.15 -20.58 -29.52
N PRO A 4 39.93 -20.91 -29.98
CA PRO A 4 39.32 -20.14 -31.10
C PRO A 4 37.79 -19.92 -30.90
N CYS A 5 37.20 -18.73 -31.10
CA CYS A 5 36.90 -17.99 -32.36
C CYS A 5 36.22 -18.89 -33.42
N ALA A 6 34.89 -18.86 -33.57
CA ALA A 6 34.06 -17.88 -34.30
C ALA A 6 33.66 -18.40 -35.70
N GLY A 7 32.37 -18.34 -36.02
CA GLY A 7 31.84 -18.66 -37.34
C GLY A 7 30.31 -18.74 -37.40
N THR A 8 29.64 -17.61 -37.62
CA THR A 8 28.38 -17.47 -38.39
C THR A 8 28.76 -17.18 -39.86
N PRO A 9 27.93 -17.40 -40.91
CA PRO A 9 26.55 -16.87 -41.04
C PRO A 9 25.54 -17.66 -41.91
N GLU A 10 24.34 -17.07 -42.02
CA GLU A 10 23.29 -17.17 -43.08
C GLU A 10 22.03 -18.03 -42.81
N ASP A 11 20.96 -17.32 -42.41
CA ASP A 11 19.55 -17.51 -42.84
C ASP A 11 19.41 -17.18 -44.34
N PRO A 12 18.35 -17.58 -45.12
CA PRO A 12 16.93 -17.59 -44.71
C PRO A 12 16.00 -18.66 -45.34
N SER A 13 14.80 -18.83 -44.77
CA SER A 13 13.47 -18.87 -45.42
C SER A 13 12.49 -19.75 -44.62
N SER A 14 11.51 -19.12 -43.98
CA SER A 14 10.09 -19.06 -44.38
C SER A 14 9.29 -20.34 -44.09
N GLY A 15 8.41 -20.25 -43.09
CA GLY A 15 7.47 -21.30 -42.74
C GLY A 15 6.52 -20.86 -41.65
N SER A 16 5.49 -20.14 -42.06
CA SER A 16 4.34 -19.65 -41.29
C SER A 16 3.69 -20.70 -40.37
N GLY A 17 3.46 -20.33 -39.11
CA GLY A 17 2.61 -21.05 -38.18
C GLY A 17 2.22 -20.13 -37.03
N SER A 18 1.11 -19.41 -37.20
CA SER A 18 0.51 -18.54 -36.18
C SER A 18 0.23 -19.31 -34.89
N ALA A 19 0.91 -18.92 -33.82
CA ALA A 19 0.51 -19.25 -32.46
C ALA A 19 -0.02 -17.97 -31.83
N ASP A 20 -1.30 -18.01 -31.46
CA ASP A 20 -2.05 -16.97 -30.75
C ASP A 20 -1.35 -16.55 -29.46
N ASN A 21 -0.50 -15.53 -29.59
CA ASN A 21 0.04 -14.81 -28.46
C ASN A 21 -1.05 -13.83 -28.02
N LYS A 22 -1.91 -14.24 -27.07
CA LYS A 22 -2.80 -13.33 -26.36
C LYS A 22 -1.94 -12.36 -25.57
N GLN A 23 -1.55 -11.29 -26.24
CA GLN A 23 -1.02 -10.07 -25.67
C GLN A 23 -2.11 -9.52 -24.75
N VAL A 24 -1.95 -9.72 -23.45
CA VAL A 24 -2.80 -9.10 -22.43
C VAL A 24 -2.58 -7.60 -22.56
N SER A 25 -3.60 -6.91 -23.04
CA SER A 25 -3.65 -5.47 -23.12
C SER A 25 -3.50 -4.89 -21.71
N SER A 26 -2.40 -4.15 -21.49
CA SER A 26 -2.26 -3.24 -20.36
C SER A 26 -3.51 -2.35 -20.27
N PRO A 27 -4.08 -2.13 -19.07
CA PRO A 27 -5.13 -1.14 -18.92
C PRO A 27 -4.50 0.25 -19.07
N ASP A 28 -4.83 0.90 -20.19
CA ASP A 28 -4.74 2.33 -20.52
C ASP A 28 -3.91 3.20 -19.56
N GLU A 29 -2.61 3.34 -19.86
CA GLU A 29 -1.85 4.53 -19.50
C GLU A 29 -2.36 5.70 -20.37
N GLY A 30 -3.33 6.47 -19.89
CA GLY A 30 -3.68 7.75 -20.54
C GLY A 30 -5.12 8.25 -20.42
N SER A 31 -6.05 7.51 -19.81
CA SER A 31 -7.40 8.05 -19.63
C SER A 31 -7.46 8.93 -18.37
N ALA A 32 -7.61 10.24 -18.56
CA ALA A 32 -8.04 11.14 -17.50
C ALA A 32 -9.20 10.48 -16.75
N VAL A 33 -8.98 10.15 -15.48
CA VAL A 33 -9.96 9.46 -14.64
C VAL A 33 -11.19 10.34 -14.60
N LYS A 34 -12.26 9.94 -15.31
CA LYS A 34 -13.56 10.59 -15.17
C LYS A 34 -13.91 10.53 -13.68
N PRO A 35 -14.30 11.65 -13.06
CA PRO A 35 -14.81 11.63 -11.69
C PRO A 35 -15.87 10.54 -11.59
N CYS A 36 -15.83 9.75 -10.52
CA CYS A 36 -16.86 8.76 -10.24
C CYS A 36 -18.25 9.37 -10.50
N PRO A 37 -19.24 8.61 -10.98
CA PRO A 37 -20.64 9.03 -10.88
C PRO A 37 -20.98 9.12 -9.38
N CYS A 38 -20.81 10.31 -8.80
CA CYS A 38 -20.88 10.53 -7.37
C CYS A 38 -22.34 10.49 -6.92
N ASP A 39 -22.60 9.77 -5.83
CA ASP A 39 -23.76 10.01 -5.00
C ASP A 39 -23.45 11.23 -4.12
N PRO A 40 -24.07 12.41 -4.35
CA PRO A 40 -23.78 13.62 -3.58
C PRO A 40 -24.15 13.51 -2.10
N SER A 41 -24.89 12.46 -1.69
CA SER A 41 -25.21 12.20 -0.29
C SER A 41 -24.07 11.53 0.49
N LYS A 42 -23.04 11.01 -0.19
CA LYS A 42 -21.89 10.34 0.42
C LYS A 42 -20.71 11.30 0.55
N THR A 43 -20.79 12.18 1.53
CA THR A 43 -19.67 13.01 1.96
C THR A 43 -18.95 12.38 3.16
N MET A 44 -17.70 12.78 3.39
CA MET A 44 -16.99 12.40 4.61
C MET A 44 -17.64 13.07 5.82
N SER A 45 -17.71 12.36 6.94
CA SER A 45 -18.19 12.89 8.21
C SER A 45 -17.29 14.02 8.73
N PRO A 46 -17.82 14.93 9.58
CA PRO A 46 -17.01 15.96 10.23
C PRO A 46 -15.80 15.39 10.97
N GLU A 47 -15.95 14.23 11.62
CA GLU A 47 -14.88 13.55 12.33
C GLU A 47 -13.76 13.11 11.37
N MET A 48 -14.12 12.54 10.22
CA MET A 48 -13.14 12.12 9.22
C MET A 48 -12.45 13.33 8.57
N GLN A 49 -13.19 14.39 8.27
CA GLN A 49 -12.64 15.65 7.78
C GLN A 49 -11.66 16.26 8.77
N ALA A 50 -11.98 16.25 10.07
CA ALA A 50 -11.10 16.72 11.13
C ALA A 50 -9.82 15.88 11.21
N ALA A 51 -9.90 14.56 11.06
CA ALA A 51 -8.73 13.68 11.02
C ALA A 51 -7.82 13.97 9.82
N ILE A 52 -8.40 14.20 8.64
CA ILE A 52 -7.65 14.60 7.43
C ILE A 52 -7.00 15.97 7.62
N ALA A 53 -7.73 16.93 8.20
CA ALA A 53 -7.19 18.25 8.52
C ALA A 53 -6.01 18.17 9.51
N ALA A 54 -6.10 17.32 10.53
CA ALA A 54 -5.01 17.09 11.48
C ALA A 54 -3.76 16.51 10.80
N VAL A 55 -3.92 15.56 9.88
CA VAL A 55 -2.82 15.05 9.06
C VAL A 55 -2.20 16.17 8.21
N ASN A 56 -3.03 16.95 7.52
CA ASN A 56 -2.56 18.06 6.71
C ASN A 56 -1.79 19.10 7.53
N GLN A 57 -2.26 19.43 8.73
CA GLN A 57 -1.57 20.34 9.64
C GLN A 57 -0.19 19.81 10.04
N LYS A 58 -0.05 18.50 10.27
CA LYS A 58 1.26 17.88 10.57
C LYS A 58 2.20 17.92 9.37
N LEU A 59 1.68 17.71 8.15
CA LEU A 59 2.46 17.85 6.93
C LEU A 59 2.92 19.31 6.71
N ASP A 60 2.05 20.28 6.96
CA ASP A 60 2.40 21.70 6.90
C ASP A 60 3.49 22.06 7.91
N THR A 61 3.35 21.60 9.15
CA THR A 61 4.36 21.79 10.19
C THR A 61 5.72 21.23 9.75
N ALA A 62 5.74 20.04 9.15
CA ALA A 62 6.97 19.42 8.66
C ALA A 62 7.61 20.23 7.51
N ILE A 63 6.80 20.75 6.59
CA ILE A 63 7.25 21.62 5.49
C ILE A 63 7.85 22.92 6.06
N GLU A 64 7.16 23.57 6.99
CA GLU A 64 7.62 24.79 7.66
C GLU A 64 8.92 24.56 8.45
N ASN A 65 9.03 23.44 9.17
CA ASN A 65 10.24 23.08 9.92
C ASN A 65 11.44 22.84 8.99
N ASN A 66 11.22 22.16 7.86
CA ASN A 66 12.26 21.99 6.85
C ASN A 66 12.71 23.33 6.26
N GLN A 67 11.77 24.23 5.95
CA GLN A 67 12.10 25.56 5.44
C GLN A 67 12.88 26.38 6.46
N ARG A 68 12.46 26.40 7.74
CA ARG A 68 13.20 27.08 8.81
C ARG A 68 14.62 26.56 8.98
N ASN A 69 14.82 25.24 8.85
CA ASN A 69 16.14 24.64 8.91
C ASN A 69 17.01 25.08 7.71
N LEU A 70 16.45 25.08 6.51
CA LEU A 70 17.13 25.57 5.31
C LEU A 70 17.57 27.03 5.46
N ASP A 71 16.66 27.91 5.88
CA ASP A 71 16.95 29.34 6.05
C ASP A 71 18.02 29.58 7.11
N SER A 72 17.96 28.85 8.23
CA SER A 72 18.96 28.92 9.31
C SER A 72 20.35 28.48 8.84
N LYS A 73 20.42 27.45 8.00
CA LYS A 73 21.68 26.98 7.41
C LYS A 73 22.24 28.01 6.43
N ILE A 74 21.42 28.57 5.55
CA ILE A 74 21.84 29.64 4.62
C ILE A 74 22.42 30.83 5.40
N ALA A 75 21.71 31.33 6.41
CA ALA A 75 22.19 32.45 7.23
C ALA A 75 23.52 32.14 7.95
N THR A 76 23.71 30.88 8.38
CA THR A 76 24.98 30.45 8.98
C THR A 76 26.12 30.46 7.97
N TYR A 77 25.87 30.03 6.74
CA TYR A 77 26.86 30.02 5.66
C TYR A 77 27.26 31.44 5.27
N GLU A 78 26.28 32.33 5.10
CA GLU A 78 26.49 33.75 4.80
C GLU A 78 27.36 34.42 5.88
N LYS A 79 27.04 34.19 7.17
CA LYS A 79 27.83 34.73 8.29
C LYS A 79 29.28 34.25 8.30
N LYS A 80 29.54 33.04 7.83
CA LYS A 80 30.88 32.45 7.76
C LYS A 80 31.63 32.75 6.47
N GLY A 81 31.00 33.44 5.51
CA GLY A 81 31.55 33.64 4.16
C GLY A 81 31.72 32.34 3.39
N TRP A 82 30.94 31.30 3.72
CA TRP A 82 30.95 30.02 3.01
C TRP A 82 30.05 30.10 1.78
N SER A 83 30.48 29.49 0.68
CA SER A 83 29.62 29.37 -0.50
C SER A 83 28.41 28.50 -0.20
N THR A 84 27.24 28.96 -0.61
CA THR A 84 25.98 28.20 -0.61
C THR A 84 25.73 27.50 -1.95
N GLU A 85 26.58 27.78 -2.95
CA GLU A 85 26.47 27.24 -4.29
C GLU A 85 26.92 25.76 -4.32
N ASN A 86 26.03 24.89 -4.79
CA ASN A 86 26.25 23.44 -4.89
C ASN A 86 26.59 22.74 -3.55
N ASP A 87 26.21 23.30 -2.39
CA ASP A 87 26.38 22.62 -1.11
C ASP A 87 25.39 21.43 -1.01
N PRO A 88 25.88 20.18 -0.88
CA PRO A 88 25.02 19.01 -0.89
C PRO A 88 23.99 18.99 0.25
N ASN A 89 24.28 19.61 1.40
CA ASN A 89 23.34 19.65 2.52
C ASN A 89 22.19 20.62 2.24
N LEU A 90 22.49 21.80 1.69
CA LEU A 90 21.48 22.77 1.28
C LEU A 90 20.61 22.23 0.14
N GLU A 91 21.21 21.55 -0.84
CA GLU A 91 20.47 20.87 -1.91
C GLU A 91 19.56 19.76 -1.38
N ASN A 92 20.06 18.94 -0.45
CA ASN A 92 19.25 17.89 0.18
C ASN A 92 18.05 18.48 0.94
N LEU A 93 18.23 19.58 1.69
CA LEU A 93 17.14 20.25 2.40
C LEU A 93 16.09 20.86 1.45
N LYS A 94 16.54 21.49 0.36
CA LYS A 94 15.66 22.01 -0.70
C LYS A 94 14.86 20.88 -1.34
N ARG A 95 15.53 19.81 -1.78
CA ARG A 95 14.88 18.63 -2.38
C ARG A 95 13.88 18.00 -1.43
N HIS A 96 14.24 17.83 -0.16
CA HIS A 96 13.35 17.26 0.84
C HIS A 96 12.08 18.11 1.04
N GLY A 97 12.22 19.44 1.09
CA GLY A 97 11.08 20.36 1.19
C GLY A 97 10.13 20.26 0.00
N GLU A 98 10.65 20.19 -1.22
CA GLU A 98 9.83 20.01 -2.43
C GLU A 98 9.17 18.64 -2.48
N GLU A 99 9.86 17.57 -2.04
CA GLU A 99 9.27 16.24 -1.91
C GLU A 99 8.09 16.23 -0.92
N LEU A 100 8.21 16.90 0.23
CA LEU A 100 7.12 16.99 1.22
C LEU A 100 5.90 17.71 0.64
N LYS A 101 6.10 18.85 -0.03
CA LYS A 101 5.01 19.61 -0.69
C LYS A 101 4.32 18.75 -1.74
N LYS A 102 5.09 18.08 -2.60
CA LYS A 102 4.56 17.19 -3.64
C LYS A 102 3.72 16.06 -3.05
N ARG A 103 4.22 15.36 -2.02
CA ARG A 103 3.50 14.25 -1.38
C ARG A 103 2.23 14.71 -0.66
N LYS A 104 2.25 15.89 -0.02
CA LYS A 104 1.03 16.49 0.57
C LYS A 104 -0.01 16.77 -0.53
N GLN A 105 0.42 17.33 -1.66
CA GLN A 105 -0.48 17.58 -2.79
C GLN A 105 -1.06 16.28 -3.34
N GLU A 106 -0.22 15.28 -3.64
CA GLU A 106 -0.65 13.96 -4.15
C GLU A 106 -1.66 13.28 -3.21
N LEU A 107 -1.44 13.36 -1.89
CA LEU A 107 -2.37 12.85 -0.89
C LEU A 107 -3.74 13.54 -0.98
N ASN A 108 -3.77 14.87 -1.02
CA ASN A 108 -5.02 15.63 -1.07
C ASN A 108 -5.75 15.44 -2.40
N ASP A 109 -5.03 15.42 -3.51
CA ASP A 109 -5.59 15.14 -4.83
C ASP A 109 -6.24 13.76 -4.86
N LYS A 110 -5.58 12.75 -4.28
CA LYS A 110 -6.12 11.39 -4.21
C LYS A 110 -7.34 11.27 -3.29
N ILE A 111 -7.34 11.96 -2.15
CA ILE A 111 -8.52 12.06 -1.27
C ILE A 111 -9.71 12.64 -2.04
N ASN A 112 -9.49 13.74 -2.77
CA ASN A 112 -10.53 14.43 -3.53
C ASN A 112 -11.05 13.59 -4.70
N GLU A 113 -10.15 12.90 -5.42
CA GLU A 113 -10.48 12.02 -6.54
C GLU A 113 -11.47 10.91 -6.15
N CYS A 114 -11.36 10.42 -4.92
CA CYS A 114 -12.12 9.29 -4.40
C CYS A 114 -13.16 9.68 -3.33
N ALA A 115 -13.35 10.99 -3.08
CA ALA A 115 -14.16 11.53 -1.99
C ALA A 115 -15.63 11.08 -2.02
N CYS A 116 -16.14 10.70 -3.19
CA CYS A 116 -17.51 10.21 -3.40
C CYS A 116 -17.86 8.93 -2.63
N HIS A 117 -16.86 8.23 -2.08
CA HIS A 117 -17.09 7.06 -1.24
C HIS A 117 -17.25 7.42 0.25
N GLY A 118 -17.21 8.72 0.60
CA GLY A 118 -17.37 9.22 1.97
C GLY A 118 -16.40 8.56 2.94
N ASP A 119 -16.88 8.27 4.15
CA ASP A 119 -16.10 7.58 5.19
C ASP A 119 -15.66 6.17 4.77
N GLY A 120 -16.39 5.53 3.85
CA GLY A 120 -16.04 4.21 3.34
C GLY A 120 -14.63 4.18 2.71
N LEU A 121 -14.23 5.26 2.01
CA LEU A 121 -12.88 5.38 1.47
C LEU A 121 -11.84 5.26 2.57
N MET A 122 -11.97 6.11 3.60
CA MET A 122 -10.97 6.23 4.64
C MET A 122 -11.00 5.06 5.61
N ASN A 123 -12.16 4.45 5.84
CA ASN A 123 -12.27 3.21 6.61
C ASN A 123 -11.46 2.08 5.95
N LEU A 124 -11.64 1.89 4.63
CA LEU A 124 -10.91 0.86 3.90
C LEU A 124 -9.43 1.21 3.76
N ALA A 125 -9.08 2.45 3.40
CA ALA A 125 -7.70 2.90 3.29
C ALA A 125 -6.94 2.78 4.62
N ASN A 126 -7.60 3.01 5.76
CA ASN A 126 -7.00 2.81 7.08
C ASN A 126 -6.67 1.35 7.37
N VAL A 127 -7.50 0.41 6.92
CA VAL A 127 -7.22 -1.03 7.03
C VAL A 127 -6.03 -1.40 6.15
N VAL A 128 -6.06 -0.98 4.88
CA VAL A 128 -4.95 -1.20 3.94
C VAL A 128 -3.64 -0.62 4.49
N TYR A 129 -3.67 0.57 5.10
CA TYR A 129 -2.49 1.15 5.71
C TYR A 129 -2.01 0.35 6.94
N ASN A 130 -2.91 -0.14 7.81
CA ASN A 130 -2.49 -0.94 8.97
C ASN A 130 -1.78 -2.23 8.54
N GLU A 131 -2.34 -2.90 7.54
CA GLU A 131 -1.91 -4.23 7.16
C GLU A 131 -0.77 -4.20 6.15
N ALA A 132 -0.89 -3.38 5.10
CA ALA A 132 -0.04 -3.39 3.92
C ALA A 132 0.81 -2.11 3.73
N ASN A 133 1.07 -1.35 4.79
CA ASN A 133 1.74 -0.04 4.77
C ASN A 133 2.93 0.06 3.78
N SER A 134 3.98 -0.71 4.05
CA SER A 134 5.24 -0.71 3.30
C SER A 134 5.29 -1.73 2.17
N HIS A 135 4.18 -2.42 1.91
CA HIS A 135 4.09 -3.49 0.91
C HIS A 135 3.74 -2.93 -0.48
N SER A 136 3.83 -3.79 -1.49
CA SER A 136 3.54 -3.43 -2.89
C SER A 136 2.11 -2.93 -3.08
N MET A 137 1.86 -2.22 -4.19
CA MET A 137 0.50 -1.80 -4.54
C MET A 137 -0.43 -3.01 -4.77
N ASN A 138 0.11 -4.12 -5.27
CA ASN A 138 -0.65 -5.37 -5.43
C ASN A 138 -1.07 -5.94 -4.07
N ALA A 139 -0.16 -5.96 -3.08
CA ALA A 139 -0.49 -6.38 -1.72
C ALA A 139 -1.54 -5.48 -1.08
N LYS A 140 -1.39 -4.15 -1.22
CA LYS A 140 -2.39 -3.17 -0.74
C LYS A 140 -3.77 -3.40 -1.36
N THR A 141 -3.80 -3.64 -2.67
CA THR A 141 -5.04 -3.95 -3.41
C THR A 141 -5.64 -5.26 -2.92
N ALA A 142 -4.86 -6.33 -2.82
CA ALA A 142 -5.32 -7.62 -2.35
C ALA A 142 -5.91 -7.56 -0.92
N VAL A 143 -5.28 -6.83 0.00
CA VAL A 143 -5.85 -6.57 1.34
C VAL A 143 -7.17 -5.81 1.26
N ALA A 144 -7.29 -4.81 0.37
CA ALA A 144 -8.53 -4.07 0.19
C ALA A 144 -9.69 -5.00 -0.26
N TYR A 145 -9.43 -5.92 -1.19
CA TYR A 145 -10.41 -6.93 -1.61
C TYR A 145 -10.74 -7.91 -0.48
N ALA A 146 -9.72 -8.49 0.16
CA ALA A 146 -9.92 -9.48 1.21
C ALA A 146 -10.70 -8.94 2.41
N TYR A 147 -10.41 -7.69 2.83
CA TYR A 147 -11.17 -7.05 3.89
C TYR A 147 -12.63 -6.78 3.48
N MET A 148 -12.87 -6.36 2.23
CA MET A 148 -14.24 -6.18 1.73
C MET A 148 -14.99 -7.50 1.63
N ASN A 149 -14.34 -8.62 1.31
CA ASN A 149 -14.94 -9.95 1.37
C ASN A 149 -15.32 -10.31 2.82
N ARG A 150 -14.40 -10.07 3.77
CA ARG A 150 -14.62 -10.30 5.21
C ARG A 150 -15.82 -9.53 5.75
N THR A 151 -16.04 -8.30 5.28
CA THR A 151 -17.14 -7.44 5.76
C THR A 151 -18.43 -7.56 4.94
N GLY A 152 -18.51 -8.50 4.00
CA GLY A 152 -19.67 -8.67 3.12
C GLY A 152 -19.91 -7.45 2.22
N GLY A 153 -18.85 -6.76 1.82
CA GLY A 153 -18.89 -5.58 0.94
C GLY A 153 -19.07 -4.24 1.67
N THR A 154 -18.96 -4.21 3.00
CA THR A 154 -19.18 -2.98 3.79
C THR A 154 -17.85 -2.33 4.19
N PRO A 155 -17.52 -1.11 3.72
CA PRO A 155 -16.27 -0.44 4.07
C PRO A 155 -16.37 0.24 5.44
N ARG A 156 -16.23 -0.55 6.50
CA ARG A 156 -16.32 -0.13 7.91
C ARG A 156 -14.97 -0.29 8.63
N PRO A 157 -14.72 0.42 9.74
CA PRO A 157 -13.58 0.10 10.60
C PRO A 157 -13.69 -1.34 11.16
N PRO A 158 -12.54 -1.95 11.55
CA PRO A 158 -12.54 -3.21 12.26
C PRO A 158 -13.29 -3.11 13.59
N LYS A 159 -14.04 -4.14 13.96
CA LYS A 159 -14.83 -4.16 15.20
C LYS A 159 -14.00 -4.43 16.45
N ASN A 160 -12.90 -5.17 16.30
CA ASN A 160 -12.05 -5.60 17.40
C ASN A 160 -10.64 -5.95 16.89
N SER A 161 -9.73 -6.21 17.83
CA SER A 161 -8.34 -6.63 17.56
C SER A 161 -8.22 -7.99 16.89
N ALA A 162 -9.31 -8.76 16.79
CA ALA A 162 -9.27 -10.05 16.15
C ALA A 162 -9.67 -9.99 14.67
N GLU A 163 -10.32 -8.91 14.22
CA GLU A 163 -10.36 -8.56 12.80
C GLU A 163 -9.02 -7.98 12.35
N ILE A 164 -8.44 -7.04 13.11
CA ILE A 164 -7.14 -6.40 12.83
C ILE A 164 -6.42 -6.04 14.14
N SER A 165 -5.33 -6.74 14.47
CA SER A 165 -4.75 -6.74 15.84
C SER A 165 -4.18 -5.43 16.34
N HIS A 166 -3.64 -4.59 15.46
CA HIS A 166 -3.04 -3.32 15.83
C HIS A 166 -3.67 -2.15 15.09
N TYR A 167 -4.99 -2.25 14.82
CA TYR A 167 -5.72 -1.21 14.11
C TYR A 167 -5.59 0.14 14.80
N LYS A 168 -5.02 1.12 14.09
CA LYS A 168 -5.10 2.54 14.44
C LYS A 168 -5.96 3.27 13.41
N SER A 169 -6.83 4.16 13.89
CA SER A 169 -7.57 5.08 13.03
C SER A 169 -6.65 6.17 12.47
N LEU A 170 -7.12 6.91 11.46
CA LEU A 170 -6.36 8.05 10.93
C LEU A 170 -6.07 9.10 12.00
N GLY A 171 -7.09 9.46 12.80
CA GLY A 171 -6.95 10.46 13.87
C GLY A 171 -5.87 10.08 14.89
N THR A 172 -5.89 8.83 15.38
CA THR A 172 -4.86 8.34 16.31
C THR A 172 -3.46 8.31 15.67
N ARG A 173 -3.34 8.03 14.36
CA ARG A 173 -2.03 8.10 13.69
C ARG A 173 -1.53 9.52 13.53
N ALA A 174 -2.41 10.47 13.23
CA ALA A 174 -2.06 11.87 13.07
C ALA A 174 -1.38 12.45 14.33
N GLU A 175 -1.79 12.01 15.52
CA GLU A 175 -1.18 12.40 16.79
C GLU A 175 0.31 12.00 16.89
N SER A 176 0.66 10.83 16.37
CA SER A 176 2.02 10.28 16.40
C SER A 176 2.92 10.74 15.25
N LEU A 177 2.39 11.50 14.29
CA LEU A 177 3.12 11.95 13.12
C LEU A 177 4.14 13.03 13.49
N ASN A 178 5.39 12.82 13.07
CA ASN A 178 6.50 13.76 13.25
C ASN A 178 7.18 14.07 11.91
N ASP A 179 8.00 15.12 11.88
CA ASP A 179 8.63 15.63 10.67
C ASP A 179 9.45 14.57 9.92
N GLY A 180 10.19 13.74 10.65
CA GLY A 180 11.05 12.71 10.05
C GLY A 180 10.28 11.60 9.33
N THR A 181 9.00 11.40 9.66
CA THR A 181 8.15 10.35 9.09
C THR A 181 7.02 10.90 8.22
N ALA A 182 6.78 12.21 8.24
CA ALA A 182 5.73 12.92 7.52
C ALA A 182 5.65 12.55 6.03
N GLY A 183 6.79 12.60 5.33
CA GLY A 183 6.83 12.28 3.90
C GLY A 183 6.53 10.81 3.61
N LEU A 184 7.03 9.88 4.43
CA LEU A 184 6.78 8.45 4.23
C LEU A 184 5.31 8.11 4.52
N PHE A 185 4.76 8.70 5.58
CA PHE A 185 3.35 8.58 5.93
C PHE A 185 2.46 9.04 4.78
N ALA A 186 2.69 10.23 4.23
CA ALA A 186 1.89 10.77 3.13
C ALA A 186 1.89 9.83 1.93
N ARG A 187 3.07 9.36 1.50
CA ARG A 187 3.20 8.41 0.37
C ARG A 187 2.40 7.12 0.62
N ASN A 188 2.62 6.47 1.75
CA ASN A 188 2.00 5.18 2.01
C ASN A 188 0.47 5.30 2.22
N LEU A 189 -0.01 6.42 2.77
CA LEU A 189 -1.44 6.71 2.86
C LEU A 189 -2.05 6.96 1.48
N THR A 190 -1.38 7.71 0.60
CA THR A 190 -1.79 7.89 -0.80
C THR A 190 -1.95 6.54 -1.50
N ASP A 191 -0.97 5.64 -1.38
CA ASP A 191 -1.05 4.30 -1.98
C ASP A 191 -2.21 3.47 -1.39
N SER A 192 -2.47 3.61 -0.09
CA SER A 192 -3.56 2.90 0.59
C SER A 192 -4.93 3.41 0.14
N ILE A 193 -5.05 4.73 -0.09
CA ILE A 193 -6.26 5.35 -0.65
C ILE A 193 -6.47 4.91 -2.10
N GLU A 194 -5.41 4.86 -2.91
CA GLU A 194 -5.47 4.35 -4.29
C GLU A 194 -5.98 2.91 -4.32
N ALA A 195 -5.43 2.01 -3.51
CA ALA A 195 -5.90 0.62 -3.41
C ALA A 195 -7.37 0.51 -2.95
N ALA A 196 -7.75 1.27 -1.92
CA ALA A 196 -9.14 1.32 -1.47
C ALA A 196 -10.08 1.85 -2.57
N CYS A 197 -9.66 2.89 -3.28
CA CYS A 197 -10.44 3.50 -4.34
C CYS A 197 -10.62 2.56 -5.54
N ARG A 198 -9.58 1.83 -5.94
CA ARG A 198 -9.68 0.76 -6.97
C ARG A 198 -10.75 -0.26 -6.58
N ARG A 199 -10.69 -0.76 -5.35
CA ARG A 199 -11.68 -1.74 -4.86
C ARG A 199 -13.10 -1.18 -4.81
N LEU A 200 -13.27 0.08 -4.40
CA LEU A 200 -14.60 0.71 -4.26
C LEU A 200 -15.21 1.14 -5.60
N ARG A 201 -14.37 1.38 -6.62
CA ARG A 201 -14.80 1.68 -8.00
C ARG A 201 -15.08 0.44 -8.83
N ASP A 202 -14.59 -0.72 -8.40
CA ASP A 202 -14.77 -1.96 -9.14
C ASP A 202 -16.25 -2.36 -9.22
N LYS A 203 -16.74 -2.48 -10.45
CA LYS A 203 -18.12 -2.83 -10.77
C LYS A 203 -18.36 -4.34 -10.73
N ASP A 204 -17.31 -5.14 -10.87
CA ASP A 204 -17.37 -6.60 -10.77
C ASP A 204 -16.29 -7.15 -9.83
N PRO A 205 -16.44 -6.85 -8.51
CA PRO A 205 -15.43 -7.21 -7.53
C PRO A 205 -15.29 -8.70 -7.29
N LYS A 206 -16.18 -9.55 -7.81
CA LYS A 206 -16.01 -11.00 -7.72
C LYS A 206 -15.10 -11.52 -8.83
N ALA A 207 -15.23 -10.97 -10.04
CA ALA A 207 -14.40 -11.37 -11.18
C ALA A 207 -12.97 -10.85 -11.08
N ASN A 208 -12.78 -9.65 -10.51
CA ASN A 208 -11.47 -8.99 -10.44
C ASN A 208 -10.78 -9.15 -9.07
N ASP A 209 -11.30 -9.99 -8.18
CA ASP A 209 -10.69 -10.19 -6.86
C ASP A 209 -9.37 -10.96 -6.98
N PRO A 210 -8.20 -10.31 -6.74
CA PRO A 210 -6.92 -10.98 -6.84
C PRO A 210 -6.76 -12.07 -5.77
N THR A 211 -7.58 -12.07 -4.72
CA THR A 211 -7.54 -13.01 -3.59
C THR A 211 -8.55 -14.15 -3.71
N ASN A 212 -9.34 -14.19 -4.79
CA ASN A 212 -10.34 -15.21 -5.06
C ASN A 212 -11.27 -15.49 -3.85
N GLY A 213 -11.89 -14.45 -3.30
CA GLY A 213 -12.86 -14.54 -2.21
C GLY A 213 -12.27 -14.63 -0.81
N SER A 214 -10.94 -14.58 -0.65
CA SER A 214 -10.29 -14.72 0.66
C SER A 214 -10.78 -13.69 1.67
N THR A 215 -10.89 -14.09 2.94
CA THR A 215 -11.40 -13.25 4.05
C THR A 215 -10.39 -13.06 5.18
N HIS A 216 -9.25 -13.76 5.09
CA HIS A 216 -8.16 -13.76 6.04
C HIS A 216 -6.84 -13.71 5.30
N TRP A 217 -5.80 -13.19 5.95
CA TRP A 217 -4.46 -13.11 5.40
C TRP A 217 -3.42 -13.12 6.51
N VAL A 218 -2.20 -13.45 6.13
CA VAL A 218 -1.02 -13.36 6.97
C VAL A 218 0.09 -12.72 6.15
N SER A 219 0.94 -11.91 6.79
CA SER A 219 2.19 -11.44 6.20
C SER A 219 3.35 -12.31 6.69
N PRO A 220 3.87 -13.25 5.87
CA PRO A 220 4.92 -14.17 6.33
C PRO A 220 6.20 -13.47 6.78
N ASP A 221 6.55 -12.33 6.18
CA ASP A 221 7.74 -11.58 6.57
C ASP A 221 7.67 -11.01 7.99
N ALA A 222 6.46 -10.73 8.48
CA ALA A 222 6.20 -10.29 9.85
C ALA A 222 6.17 -11.45 10.87
N LEU A 223 6.12 -12.70 10.41
CA LEU A 223 6.07 -13.86 11.31
C LEU A 223 7.44 -14.17 11.95
N PRO A 224 7.47 -14.68 13.19
CA PRO A 224 8.69 -15.18 13.82
C PRO A 224 9.38 -16.26 12.98
N LYS A 225 10.71 -16.32 13.04
CA LYS A 225 11.49 -17.41 12.43
C LYS A 225 11.27 -18.71 13.19
N ALA A 226 11.13 -19.81 12.47
CA ALA A 226 10.89 -21.14 13.06
C ALA A 226 12.15 -21.81 13.64
N SER A 227 13.34 -21.20 13.50
CA SER A 227 14.62 -21.81 13.91
C SER A 227 14.73 -22.09 15.42
N GLY A 228 13.89 -21.47 16.26
CA GLY A 228 13.81 -21.72 17.70
C GLY A 228 12.62 -22.58 18.12
N GLY A 229 11.90 -23.18 17.17
CA GLY A 229 10.56 -23.74 17.40
C GLY A 229 9.47 -22.67 17.32
N CYS A 230 8.22 -23.11 17.20
CA CYS A 230 7.05 -22.23 17.18
C CYS A 230 6.26 -22.40 18.49
N GLY A 231 5.72 -21.30 19.00
CA GLY A 231 4.90 -21.31 20.22
C GLY A 231 3.58 -22.04 20.05
N ALA A 232 2.83 -22.18 21.14
CA ALA A 232 1.47 -22.72 21.10
C ALA A 232 0.59 -21.92 20.12
N ASN A 233 -0.23 -22.62 19.32
CA ASN A 233 -1.08 -22.07 18.24
C ASN A 233 -0.33 -21.62 16.97
N TYR A 234 0.93 -22.03 16.81
CA TYR A 234 1.70 -21.83 15.58
C TYR A 234 2.36 -23.13 15.12
N PHE A 235 2.63 -23.22 13.82
CA PHE A 235 3.40 -24.32 13.23
C PHE A 235 4.45 -23.79 12.26
N ALA A 236 5.51 -24.57 12.04
CA ALA A 236 6.57 -24.20 11.12
C ALA A 236 6.14 -24.44 9.66
N LYS A 237 6.22 -23.39 8.84
CA LYS A 237 6.01 -23.43 7.39
C LYS A 237 6.88 -22.38 6.74
N ASP A 238 7.57 -22.72 5.65
CA ASP A 238 8.43 -21.79 4.90
C ASP A 238 9.49 -21.07 5.78
N GLY A 239 9.98 -21.74 6.83
CA GLY A 239 10.95 -21.16 7.78
C GLY A 239 10.37 -20.14 8.76
N ARG A 240 9.05 -19.93 8.77
CA ARG A 240 8.31 -19.01 9.64
C ARG A 240 7.29 -19.75 10.50
N CYS A 241 6.83 -19.11 11.58
CA CYS A 241 5.80 -19.64 12.47
C CYS A 241 4.41 -19.13 12.04
N PHE A 242 3.70 -19.92 11.25
CA PHE A 242 2.35 -19.62 10.79
C PHE A 242 1.30 -19.95 11.86
N PRO A 243 0.22 -19.17 12.00
CA PRO A 243 -0.88 -19.51 12.92
C PRO A 243 -1.55 -20.83 12.54
N THR A 244 -1.95 -21.64 13.52
CA THR A 244 -2.58 -22.96 13.25
C THR A 244 -3.86 -22.87 12.42
N TRP A 245 -4.64 -21.79 12.54
CA TRP A 245 -5.86 -21.58 11.72
C TRP A 245 -5.57 -21.49 10.21
N THR A 246 -4.31 -21.33 9.79
CA THR A 246 -3.91 -21.33 8.37
C THR A 246 -3.67 -22.73 7.80
N ASP A 247 -3.80 -23.79 8.59
CA ASP A 247 -3.45 -25.15 8.20
C ASP A 247 -4.64 -26.11 8.35
N PRO A 248 -4.94 -26.91 7.30
CA PRO A 248 -6.09 -27.79 7.26
C PRO A 248 -6.05 -28.93 8.29
N ARG A 249 -4.89 -29.21 8.90
CA ARG A 249 -4.78 -30.17 10.01
C ARG A 249 -5.43 -29.64 11.29
N TRP A 250 -5.61 -28.32 11.41
CA TRP A 250 -6.19 -27.66 12.59
C TRP A 250 -7.52 -26.97 12.28
N GLU A 251 -7.69 -26.46 11.06
CA GLU A 251 -8.90 -25.79 10.59
C GLU A 251 -9.43 -26.51 9.34
N GLU A 252 -10.34 -27.45 9.55
CA GLU A 252 -10.93 -28.26 8.48
C GLU A 252 -11.60 -27.32 7.45
N ASP A 253 -11.20 -27.45 6.18
CA ASP A 253 -11.60 -26.64 5.02
C ASP A 253 -10.79 -25.37 4.71
N VAL A 254 -9.85 -24.95 5.57
CA VAL A 254 -9.03 -23.77 5.25
C VAL A 254 -8.23 -23.99 3.97
N THR A 255 -8.32 -23.03 3.05
CA THR A 255 -7.62 -23.10 1.76
C THR A 255 -6.75 -21.88 1.58
N GLU A 256 -5.46 -22.11 1.32
CA GLU A 256 -4.50 -21.07 0.99
C GLU A 256 -4.70 -20.59 -0.44
N THR A 257 -4.65 -19.28 -0.65
CA THR A 257 -4.72 -18.63 -1.96
C THR A 257 -3.57 -17.66 -2.12
N LEU A 258 -2.87 -17.76 -3.25
CA LEU A 258 -1.86 -16.79 -3.65
C LEU A 258 -2.52 -15.71 -4.50
N ALA A 259 -2.45 -14.47 -4.03
CA ALA A 259 -3.03 -13.37 -4.77
C ALA A 259 -2.19 -13.01 -6.00
N GLU A 260 -2.85 -12.72 -7.11
CA GLU A 260 -2.17 -12.38 -8.36
C GLU A 260 -1.23 -11.18 -8.17
N GLY A 261 0.04 -11.34 -8.59
CA GLY A 261 1.04 -10.29 -8.50
C GLY A 261 1.50 -9.92 -7.08
N VAL A 262 1.08 -10.66 -6.04
CA VAL A 262 1.53 -10.45 -4.66
C VAL A 262 2.64 -11.45 -4.31
N PRO A 263 3.86 -10.99 -3.98
CA PRO A 263 4.91 -11.89 -3.54
C PRO A 263 4.48 -12.67 -2.28
N ARG A 264 4.74 -13.98 -2.26
CA ARG A 264 4.39 -14.85 -1.11
C ARG A 264 4.96 -14.35 0.21
N GLY A 265 6.14 -13.71 0.20
CA GLY A 265 6.74 -13.11 1.40
C GLY A 265 5.93 -11.94 1.97
N GLU A 266 5.25 -11.17 1.11
CA GLU A 266 4.43 -10.03 1.53
C GLU A 266 3.12 -10.52 2.16
N PHE A 267 2.33 -11.32 1.44
CA PHE A 267 1.07 -11.86 1.92
C PHE A 267 0.73 -13.24 1.38
N VAL A 268 0.00 -13.98 2.21
CA VAL A 268 -0.71 -15.20 1.86
C VAL A 268 -2.15 -15.06 2.35
N PHE A 269 -3.11 -15.44 1.51
CA PHE A 269 -4.54 -15.25 1.77
C PHE A 269 -5.22 -16.59 2.02
N TYR A 270 -6.33 -16.57 2.77
CA TYR A 270 -7.03 -17.77 3.20
C TYR A 270 -8.54 -17.66 3.04
N ASN A 271 -9.12 -18.75 2.55
CA ASN A 271 -10.54 -19.00 2.41
C ASN A 271 -11.03 -20.00 3.47
N ASN A 272 -12.34 -20.00 3.74
CA ASN A 272 -13.03 -20.95 4.62
C ASN A 272 -12.50 -21.06 6.06
N VAL A 273 -11.84 -20.02 6.58
CA VAL A 273 -11.42 -19.98 7.98
C VAL A 273 -12.67 -19.85 8.86
N ARG A 274 -12.99 -20.88 9.67
CA ARG A 274 -14.11 -20.81 10.63
C ARG A 274 -13.74 -20.04 11.89
N TYR A 275 -12.46 -19.76 12.13
CA TYR A 275 -11.98 -18.97 13.26
C TYR A 275 -12.63 -17.58 13.26
N THR A 276 -13.83 -17.53 13.85
CA THR A 276 -14.50 -16.34 14.32
C THR A 276 -13.92 -16.02 15.69
N PRO A 277 -13.36 -14.82 15.87
CA PRO A 277 -12.94 -14.37 17.18
C PRO A 277 -14.02 -14.45 18.26
#